data_AF-A0AAU2S6E7-F1
#
_entry.id   AF-A0AAU2S6E7-F1
#
_cell.length_a   1.000
_cell.length_b   1.000
_cell.length_c   1.000
_cell.angle_alpha   90.00
_cell.angle_beta   90.00
_cell.angle_gamma   90.00
#
_symmetry.space_group_name_H-M   'P 1'
#
loop_
_entity.id
_entity.type
_entity.pdbx_description
1 polymer ?
#
loop_
_entity_poly.entity_id
_entity_poly.type
_entity_poly.pdbx_seq_one_letter_code
_entity_poly.pdbx_strand_id
1 'polypeptide(L)'
;MKSALDTHYTWRPTPDGVYRRSRVIQEQLTAKGEHRSAGPVDLLVAAAAEEAGLTLLHFARNFETIARTTGQPIRTIDLRQ
;
A
#
# COMPACT_ATOMS: atom_id res chain seq x y z
N MET A 1 1.73 -2.60 23.17
CA MET A 1 1.81 -2.45 21.71
C MET A 1 1.28 -1.10 21.22
N LYS A 2 -0.01 -0.77 21.40
CA LYS A 2 -0.59 0.52 20.95
C LYS A 2 0.19 1.76 21.41
N SER A 3 0.49 1.89 22.70
CA SER A 3 1.22 3.05 23.22
C SER A 3 2.62 3.22 22.60
N ALA A 4 3.33 2.14 22.28
CA ALA A 4 4.63 2.24 21.61
C ALA A 4 4.49 2.73 20.17
N LEU A 5 3.43 2.31 19.47
CA LEU A 5 3.13 2.80 18.12
C LEU A 5 2.76 4.28 18.13
N ASP A 6 1.91 4.70 19.07
CA ASP A 6 1.46 6.10 19.18
C ASP A 6 2.64 7.06 19.48
N THR A 7 3.69 6.59 20.15
CA THR A 7 4.91 7.37 20.43
C THR A 7 5.77 7.62 19.17
N HIS A 8 5.81 6.66 18.24
CA HIS A 8 6.73 6.70 17.09
C HIS A 8 6.06 6.99 15.74
N TYR A 9 4.75 6.73 15.63
CA TYR A 9 4.00 6.87 14.39
C TYR A 9 2.85 7.83 14.57
N THR A 10 2.72 8.76 13.62
CA THR A 10 1.53 9.61 13.53
C THR A 10 0.37 8.80 12.98
N TRP A 11 -0.73 8.74 13.73
CA TRP A 11 -1.98 8.15 13.24
C TRP A 11 -2.47 8.89 12.00
N ARG A 12 -2.82 8.15 10.95
CA ARG A 12 -3.47 8.67 9.75
C ARG A 12 -4.83 8.00 9.59
N PRO A 13 -5.92 8.76 9.42
CA PRO A 13 -7.21 8.17 9.13
C PRO A 13 -7.15 7.47 7.77
N THR A 14 -7.88 6.37 7.64
CA THR A 14 -8.10 5.74 6.35
C THR A 14 -8.89 6.69 5.45
N PRO A 15 -8.40 7.04 4.26
CA PRO A 15 -9.14 7.89 3.33
C PRO A 15 -10.48 7.26 2.91
N ASP A 16 -11.53 8.08 2.77
CA ASP A 16 -12.88 7.62 2.40
C ASP A 16 -12.90 6.90 1.04
N GLY A 17 -11.99 7.26 0.13
CA GLY A 17 -11.87 6.69 -1.22
C GLY A 17 -11.22 5.32 -1.28
N VAL A 18 -10.64 4.81 -0.18
CA VAL A 18 -9.71 3.67 -0.19
C VAL A 18 -10.28 2.42 -0.87
N TYR A 19 -11.56 2.09 -0.63
CA TYR A 19 -12.19 0.90 -1.20
C TYR A 19 -12.43 1.03 -2.70
N ARG A 20 -12.75 2.24 -3.15
CA ARG A 20 -12.89 2.55 -4.57
C ARG A 20 -11.53 2.45 -5.25
N ARG A 21 -10.50 3.06 -4.65
CA ARG A 21 -9.16 3.06 -5.24
C ARG A 21 -8.53 1.68 -5.25
N SER A 22 -8.66 0.90 -4.18
CA SER A 22 -8.16 -0.48 -4.12
C SER A 22 -8.78 -1.36 -5.21
N ARG A 23 -10.06 -1.17 -5.51
CA ARG A 23 -10.75 -1.85 -6.61
C ARG A 23 -10.16 -1.47 -7.97
N VAL A 24 -9.91 -0.17 -8.22
CA VAL A 24 -9.27 0.28 -9.46
C VAL A 24 -7.88 -0.34 -9.62
N ILE A 25 -7.07 -0.38 -8.56
CA ILE A 25 -5.76 -1.03 -8.59
C ILE A 25 -5.90 -2.52 -8.92
N GLN A 26 -6.86 -3.22 -8.30
CA GLN A 26 -7.11 -4.63 -8.58
C GLN A 26 -7.53 -4.87 -10.04
N GLU A 27 -8.39 -4.02 -10.60
CA GLU A 27 -8.81 -4.09 -12.00
C GLU A 27 -7.61 -3.87 -12.95
N GLN A 28 -6.74 -2.90 -12.63
CA GLN A 28 -5.50 -2.66 -13.39
C GLN A 28 -4.53 -3.85 -13.34
N LEU A 29 -4.37 -4.49 -12.18
CA LEU A 29 -3.57 -5.70 -12.05
C LEU A 29 -4.22 -6.89 -12.79
N THR A 30 -5.55 -6.97 -12.80
CA THR A 30 -6.28 -8.02 -13.53
C THR A 30 -6.04 -7.90 -15.03
N ALA A 31 -6.10 -6.69 -15.58
CA ALA A 31 -5.82 -6.43 -16.99
C ALA A 31 -4.40 -6.86 -17.42
N LYS A 32 -3.46 -6.93 -16.47
CA LYS A 32 -2.07 -7.40 -16.68
C LYS A 32 -1.85 -8.87 -16.34
N GLY A 33 -2.86 -9.58 -15.85
CA GLY A 33 -2.71 -10.95 -15.33
C GLY A 33 -1.99 -11.02 -13.96
N GLU A 34 -1.78 -9.89 -13.29
CA GLU A 34 -1.02 -9.76 -12.04
C GLU A 34 -1.91 -9.72 -10.79
N HIS A 35 -3.23 -9.88 -10.91
CA HIS A 35 -4.20 -9.72 -9.80
C HIS A 35 -4.00 -10.64 -8.60
N ARG A 36 -3.27 -11.77 -8.75
CA ARG A 36 -2.94 -12.68 -7.64
C ARG A 36 -1.63 -12.32 -6.92
N SER A 37 -0.95 -11.26 -7.35
CA SER A 37 0.31 -10.81 -6.74
C SER A 37 0.14 -9.99 -5.46
N ALA A 38 -1.07 -9.47 -5.20
CA ALA A 38 -1.40 -8.64 -4.05
C ALA A 38 -2.72 -9.09 -3.41
N GLY A 39 -2.72 -9.21 -2.09
CA GLY A 39 -3.93 -9.51 -1.32
C GLY A 39 -4.80 -8.27 -1.07
N PRO A 40 -6.04 -8.45 -0.58
CA PRO A 40 -6.95 -7.33 -0.29
C PRO A 40 -6.38 -6.28 0.66
N VAL A 41 -5.64 -6.70 1.69
CA VAL A 41 -5.01 -5.77 2.66
C VAL A 41 -3.89 -4.98 2.01
N ASP A 42 -3.08 -5.60 1.13
CA ASP A 42 -2.02 -4.90 0.39
C ASP A 42 -2.60 -3.80 -0.49
N LEU A 43 -3.71 -4.10 -1.18
CA LEU A 43 -4.41 -3.12 -2.02
C LEU A 43 -4.98 -1.95 -1.21
N LEU A 44 -5.56 -2.22 -0.04
CA LEU A 44 -6.07 -1.17 0.86
C LEU A 44 -4.94 -0.30 1.42
N VAL A 45 -3.82 -0.90 1.83
CA VAL A 45 -2.66 -0.16 2.35
C VAL A 45 -2.01 0.68 1.26
N ALA A 46 -1.86 0.15 0.05
CA ALA A 46 -1.35 0.88 -1.10
C ALA A 46 -2.26 2.04 -1.49
N ALA A 47 -3.57 1.81 -1.59
CA ALA A 47 -4.55 2.85 -1.90
C ALA A 47 -4.59 3.94 -0.83
N ALA A 48 -4.52 3.59 0.45
CA ALA A 48 -4.51 4.55 1.54
C ALA A 48 -3.25 5.43 1.50
N ALA A 49 -2.07 4.84 1.24
CA ALA A 49 -0.83 5.60 1.10
C ALA A 49 -0.88 6.54 -0.12
N GLU A 50 -1.40 6.07 -1.25
CA GLU A 50 -1.55 6.86 -2.48
C GLU A 50 -2.49 8.05 -2.29
N GLU A 51 -3.71 7.82 -1.77
CA GLU A 51 -4.69 8.90 -1.54
C GLU A 51 -4.23 9.90 -0.47
N ALA A 52 -3.49 9.45 0.53
CA ALA A 52 -2.92 10.31 1.56
C ALA A 52 -1.64 11.04 1.11
N GLY A 53 -1.14 10.79 -0.10
CA GLY A 53 0.09 11.40 -0.62
C GLY A 53 1.36 10.97 0.15
N LEU A 54 1.39 9.74 0.65
CA LEU A 54 2.47 9.18 1.46
C LEU A 54 3.32 8.18 0.66
N THR A 55 4.60 8.10 1.00
CA THR A 55 5.48 7.02 0.55
C THR A 55 5.18 5.75 1.35
N LEU A 56 4.83 4.67 0.66
CA LEU A 56 4.59 3.38 1.31
C LEU A 56 5.91 2.69 1.64
N LEU A 57 6.12 2.42 2.92
CA LEU A 57 7.30 1.73 3.43
C LEU A 57 7.00 0.23 3.61
N HIS A 58 7.80 -0.66 3.01
CA HIS A 58 7.53 -2.11 3.05
C HIS A 58 8.80 -2.99 3.02
N PHE A 59 8.59 -4.31 3.19
CA PHE A 59 9.58 -5.36 2.90
C PHE A 59 8.98 -6.50 2.05
N ALA A 60 7.80 -6.30 1.46
CA ALA A 60 7.10 -7.33 0.68
C ALA A 60 7.07 -7.00 -0.83
N ARG A 61 7.28 -8.01 -1.69
CA ARG A 61 7.37 -7.83 -3.16
C ARG A 61 6.04 -7.51 -3.85
N ASN A 62 4.91 -7.78 -3.19
CA ASN A 62 3.58 -7.44 -3.68
C ASN A 62 3.41 -5.92 -3.90
N PHE A 63 3.96 -5.10 -3.00
CA PHE A 63 3.94 -3.64 -3.13
C PHE A 63 4.75 -3.11 -4.31
N GLU A 64 5.82 -3.81 -4.71
CA GLU A 64 6.56 -3.49 -5.94
C GLU A 64 5.69 -3.68 -7.20
N THR A 65 4.86 -4.73 -7.23
CA THR A 65 3.93 -4.97 -8.34
C THR A 65 2.80 -3.93 -8.36
N ILE A 66 2.27 -3.57 -7.19
CA ILE A 66 1.28 -2.50 -7.08
C ILE A 66 1.89 -1.17 -7.57
N ALA A 67 3.07 -0.79 -7.07
CA ALA A 67 3.73 0.47 -7.41
C ALA A 67 4.10 0.57 -8.90
N ARG A 68 4.51 -0.53 -9.54
CA ARG A 68 4.70 -0.57 -11.00
C ARG A 68 3.41 -0.26 -11.77
N THR A 69 2.24 -0.56 -11.19
CA THR A 69 0.94 -0.29 -11.80
C THR A 69 0.40 1.10 -11.48
N THR A 70 0.58 1.59 -10.25
CA THR A 70 0.02 2.87 -9.81
C THR A 70 0.97 4.05 -10.00
N GLY A 71 2.28 3.79 -10.09
CA GLY A 71 3.31 4.83 -10.05
C GLY A 71 3.50 5.46 -8.66
N GLN A 72 2.84 4.93 -7.62
CA GLN A 72 2.91 5.51 -6.28
C GLN A 72 4.30 5.38 -5.66
N PRO A 73 4.72 6.34 -4.82
CA PRO A 73 6.02 6.29 -4.17
C PRO A 73 6.09 5.13 -3.16
N ILE A 74 7.15 4.33 -3.25
CA ILE A 74 7.46 3.24 -2.31
C ILE A 74 8.91 3.31 -1.81
N ARG A 75 9.15 2.72 -0.64
CA ARG A 75 10.48 2.49 -0.08
C ARG A 75 10.55 1.10 0.55
N THR A 76 11.61 0.38 0.24
CA THR A 76 11.92 -0.90 0.88
C THR A 76 12.81 -0.67 2.09
N ILE A 77 12.46 -1.26 3.24
CA ILE A 77 13.33 -1.31 4.43
C ILE A 77 14.17 -2.58 4.37
N ASP A 78 15.48 -2.50 4.65
CA ASP A 78 16.25 -3.70 4.98
C ASP A 78 16.15 -3.99 6.48
N LEU A 79 15.48 -5.09 6.84
CA LEU A 79 15.28 -5.50 8.23
C LEU A 79 16.51 -6.23 8.84
N ARG A 80 17.62 -6.35 8.10
CA ARG A 80 18.85 -7.01 8.55
C ARG A 80 19.87 -6.04 9.18
N GLN A 81 19.49 -4.79 9.38
CA GLN A 81 20.26 -3.83 10.16
C GLN A 81 19.92 -3.92 11.66
#